data_AF-A0A954U7E7-F1
#
_entry.id   AF-A0A954U7E7-F1
#
_cell.length_a   1.000
_cell.length_b   1.000
_cell.length_c   1.000
_cell.angle_alpha   90.00
_cell.angle_beta   90.00
_cell.angle_gamma   90.00
#
_symmetry.space_group_name_H-M   'P 1'
#
loop_
_entity.id
_entity.type
_entity.pdbx_description
1 polymer ?
#
loop_
_entity_poly.entity_id
_entity_poly.type
_entity_poly.pdbx_seq_one_letter_code
_entity_poly.pdbx_strand_id
1 'polypeptide(L)'
;MRPYFYEALSATCEPRVLLVVVLSAAYGILIGSIPGLTATMAVALLVPMTFFLDSVSAIAAIVTTVTCSIFAGDIPAALVRIPGTPASAAYASDAYALTRRGRAEQALGTSLVFSVIGGLF
;
A
#
# COMPACT_ATOMS: atom_id res chain seq x y z
N MET A 1 -5.20 28.96 -5.44
CA MET A 1 -5.48 27.51 -5.30
C MET A 1 -5.30 26.72 -6.60
N ARG A 2 -5.82 27.18 -7.75
CA ARG A 2 -5.56 26.52 -9.05
C ARG A 2 -4.10 26.43 -9.51
N PRO A 3 -3.19 27.43 -9.34
CA PRO A 3 -1.83 27.33 -9.90
C PRO A 3 -0.98 26.23 -9.25
N TYR A 4 -1.05 26.08 -7.92
CA TYR A 4 -0.29 25.05 -7.19
C TYR A 4 -0.70 23.61 -7.53
N PHE A 5 -1.96 23.39 -7.92
CA PHE A 5 -2.44 22.06 -8.30
C PHE A 5 -1.77 21.57 -9.59
N TYR A 6 -1.65 22.45 -10.59
CA TYR A 6 -0.98 22.09 -11.85
C TYR A 6 0.52 21.88 -11.66
N GLU A 7 1.17 22.67 -10.81
CA GLU A 7 2.57 22.48 -10.46
C GLU A 7 2.80 21.13 -9.78
N ALA A 8 2.00 20.76 -8.78
CA ALA A 8 2.10 19.47 -8.11
C ALA A 8 1.84 18.28 -9.05
N LEU A 9 0.88 18.42 -9.96
CA LEU A 9 0.61 17.39 -10.98
C LEU A 9 1.80 17.21 -11.92
N SER A 10 2.37 18.31 -12.40
CA SER A 10 3.55 18.27 -13.28
C SER A 10 4.78 17.67 -12.57
N ALA A 11 5.01 18.00 -11.30
CA ALA A 11 6.10 17.46 -10.49
C ALA A 11 5.93 15.95 -10.24
N THR A 12 4.70 15.49 -10.00
CA THR A 12 4.44 14.06 -9.72
C THR A 12 4.49 13.20 -10.97
N CYS A 13 4.18 13.78 -12.14
CA CYS A 13 4.28 13.11 -13.45
C CYS A 13 5.72 13.05 -13.99
N GLU A 14 6.71 13.59 -13.28
CA GLU A 14 8.10 13.51 -13.71
C GLU A 14 8.57 12.04 -13.70
N PRO A 15 9.30 11.56 -14.73
CA PRO A 15 9.68 10.14 -14.85
C PRO A 15 10.42 9.59 -13.63
N ARG A 16 11.21 10.45 -12.97
CA ARG A 16 11.94 10.10 -11.75
C ARG A 16 11.01 9.80 -10.59
N VAL A 17 9.97 10.62 -10.38
CA VAL A 17 8.99 10.42 -9.32
C VAL A 17 8.16 9.16 -9.58
N LEU A 18 7.75 8.93 -10.83
CA LEU A 18 7.05 7.71 -11.21
C LEU A 18 7.88 6.44 -10.96
N LEU A 19 9.18 6.47 -11.23
CA LEU A 19 10.08 5.36 -10.91
C LEU A 19 10.13 5.10 -9.39
N VAL A 20 10.25 6.17 -8.59
CA VAL A 20 10.21 6.07 -7.13
C VAL A 20 8.88 5.46 -6.65
N VAL A 21 7.75 5.90 -7.19
CA VAL A 21 6.42 5.32 -6.90
C VAL A 21 6.40 3.83 -7.19
N VAL A 22 6.86 3.38 -8.37
CA VAL A 22 6.87 1.95 -8.71
C VAL A 22 7.75 1.14 -7.75
N LEU A 23 8.95 1.63 -7.42
CA LEU A 23 9.85 0.96 -6.49
C LEU A 23 9.29 0.91 -5.06
N SER A 24 8.74 2.02 -4.59
CA SER A 24 8.09 2.13 -3.27
C SER A 24 6.81 1.29 -3.18
N ALA A 25 6.07 1.14 -4.27
CA ALA A 25 4.92 0.25 -4.36
C ALA A 25 5.35 -1.22 -4.25
N ALA A 26 6.36 -1.63 -5.02
CA ALA A 26 6.91 -2.98 -4.95
C ALA A 26 7.42 -3.28 -3.53
N TYR A 27 8.19 -2.36 -2.95
CA TYR A 27 8.65 -2.45 -1.55
C TYR A 27 7.48 -2.58 -0.56
N GLY A 28 6.47 -1.72 -0.67
CA GLY A 28 5.30 -1.75 0.20
C GLY A 28 4.51 -3.06 0.09
N ILE A 29 4.33 -3.60 -1.13
CA ILE A 29 3.67 -4.88 -1.34
C ILE A 29 4.48 -6.01 -0.71
N LEU A 30 5.79 -6.05 -0.92
CA LEU A 30 6.66 -7.09 -0.36
C LEU A 30 6.63 -7.10 1.16
N ILE A 31 6.78 -5.92 1.79
CA ILE A 31 6.78 -5.81 3.24
C ILE A 31 5.39 -6.10 3.81
N GLY A 32 4.34 -5.51 3.26
CA GLY A 32 2.97 -5.69 3.76
C GLY A 32 2.44 -7.11 3.60
N SER A 33 2.95 -7.88 2.63
CA SER A 33 2.56 -9.29 2.46
C SER A 33 3.12 -10.21 3.56
N ILE A 34 4.09 -9.74 4.35
CA ILE A 34 4.69 -10.52 5.44
C ILE A 34 3.77 -10.44 6.67
N PRO A 35 3.30 -11.58 7.21
CA PRO A 35 2.43 -11.57 8.38
C PRO A 35 3.06 -10.84 9.57
N GLY A 36 2.34 -9.86 10.14
CA GLY A 36 2.81 -9.07 11.28
C GLY A 36 3.72 -7.88 10.95
N LEU A 37 4.15 -7.72 9.68
CA LEU A 37 4.89 -6.53 9.23
C LEU A 37 3.89 -5.49 8.71
N THR A 38 3.52 -4.59 9.62
CA THR A 38 2.49 -3.57 9.36
C THR A 38 3.01 -2.47 8.42
N ALA A 39 2.09 -1.73 7.80
CA ALA A 39 2.43 -0.54 7.00
C ALA A 39 3.28 0.48 7.78
N THR A 40 3.05 0.60 9.09
CA THR A 40 3.84 1.48 9.98
C THR A 40 5.30 1.06 10.02
N MET A 41 5.59 -0.24 10.09
CA MET A 41 6.97 -0.76 10.07
C MET A 41 7.63 -0.57 8.70
N ALA A 42 6.89 -0.80 7.61
CA ALA A 42 7.39 -0.54 6.26
C ALA A 42 7.87 0.91 6.09
N VAL A 43 7.07 1.87 6.55
CA VAL A 43 7.45 3.29 6.54
C VAL A 43 8.64 3.57 7.43
N ALA A 44 8.66 3.05 8.67
CA ALA A 44 9.75 3.28 9.60
C ALA A 44 11.11 2.84 9.01
N LEU A 45 11.12 1.73 8.26
CA LEU A 45 12.32 1.23 7.57
C LEU A 45 12.66 2.03 6.31
N LEU A 46 11.66 2.60 5.62
CA LEU A 46 11.87 3.39 4.41
C LEU A 46 12.34 4.83 4.70
N VAL A 47 11.86 5.46 5.78
CA VAL A 47 12.11 6.88 6.10
C VAL A 47 13.60 7.27 6.10
N PRO A 48 14.54 6.48 6.65
CA PRO A 48 15.97 6.81 6.55
C PRO A 48 16.47 6.91 5.11
N MET A 49 15.91 6.11 4.19
CA MET A 49 16.25 6.15 2.77
C MET A 49 15.67 7.39 2.08
N THR A 50 14.55 7.92 2.56
CA THR A 50 13.91 9.09 1.93
C THR A 50 14.66 10.40 2.21
N PHE A 51 15.56 10.45 3.20
CA PHE A 51 16.43 11.61 3.43
C PHE A 51 17.42 11.88 2.29
N PHE A 52 17.67 10.92 1.41
CA PHE A 52 18.51 11.08 0.22
C PHE A 52 17.71 11.52 -1.03
N LEU A 53 16.39 11.67 -0.91
CA LEU A 53 15.50 12.06 -1.99
C LEU A 53 15.11 13.54 -1.88
N ASP A 54 14.74 14.15 -3.01
CA ASP A 54 14.06 15.44 -3.01
C ASP A 54 12.67 15.33 -2.35
N SER A 55 12.14 16.47 -1.90
CA SER A 55 10.90 16.51 -1.11
C SER A 55 9.71 15.85 -1.82
N VAL A 56 9.57 16.02 -3.13
CA VAL A 56 8.47 15.43 -3.90
C VAL A 56 8.60 13.90 -3.94
N SER A 57 9.79 13.40 -4.31
CA SER A 57 10.07 11.97 -4.37
C SER A 57 9.98 11.30 -2.99
N ALA A 58 10.44 11.96 -1.93
CA ALA A 58 10.37 11.45 -0.56
C ALA A 58 8.92 11.27 -0.09
N ILE A 59 8.07 12.28 -0.31
CA ILE A 59 6.64 12.21 0.04
C ILE A 59 5.94 11.13 -0.81
N ALA A 60 6.21 11.10 -2.12
CA ALA A 60 5.67 10.09 -3.02
C ALA A 60 6.03 8.67 -2.57
N ALA A 61 7.29 8.44 -2.16
CA ALA A 61 7.76 7.16 -1.65
C ALA A 61 6.99 6.73 -0.39
N ILE A 62 6.88 7.61 0.61
CA ILE A 62 6.21 7.31 1.88
C ILE A 62 4.73 6.99 1.64
N VAL A 63 4.01 7.86 0.92
CA VAL A 63 2.58 7.69 0.66
C VAL A 63 2.33 6.40 -0.11
N THR A 64 3.12 6.15 -1.17
CA THR A 64 2.97 4.94 -1.97
C THR A 64 3.22 3.68 -1.16
N THR A 65 4.28 3.66 -0.35
CA THR A 65 4.59 2.51 0.50
C THR A 65 3.50 2.24 1.53
N VAL A 66 2.95 3.27 2.18
CA VAL A 66 1.80 3.11 3.10
C VAL A 66 0.62 2.46 2.38
N THR A 67 0.18 3.05 1.28
CA THR A 67 -1.03 2.62 0.56
C THR A 67 -0.88 1.18 0.07
N CYS A 68 0.24 0.86 -0.57
CA CYS A 68 0.50 -0.48 -1.07
C CYS A 68 0.66 -1.51 0.06
N SER A 69 1.30 -1.14 1.18
CA SER A 69 1.51 -2.04 2.30
C SER A 69 0.22 -2.34 3.09
N ILE A 70 -0.75 -1.40 3.11
CA ILE A 70 -2.05 -1.63 3.74
C ILE A 70 -2.82 -2.72 2.99
N PHE A 71 -2.99 -2.58 1.67
CA PHE A 71 -3.64 -3.61 0.86
C PHE A 71 -2.89 -4.94 0.92
N ALA A 72 -1.55 -4.91 0.81
CA ALA A 72 -0.76 -6.15 0.83
C ALA A 72 -0.91 -6.93 2.14
N GLY A 73 -1.24 -6.27 3.26
CA GLY A 73 -1.59 -6.91 4.53
C GLY A 73 -2.83 -7.80 4.48
N ASP A 74 -3.69 -7.65 3.46
CA ASP A 74 -4.86 -8.48 3.22
C ASP A 74 -4.51 -9.82 2.55
N ILE A 75 -3.36 -9.90 1.88
CA ILE A 75 -2.88 -11.11 1.22
C ILE A 75 -2.67 -12.25 2.25
N PRO A 76 -1.85 -12.09 3.31
CA PRO A 76 -1.72 -13.12 4.33
C PRO A 76 -3.00 -13.28 5.18
N ALA A 77 -3.80 -12.23 5.34
CA ALA A 77 -5.10 -12.31 6.02
C ALA A 77 -6.05 -13.28 5.29
N ALA A 78 -6.15 -13.16 3.97
CA ALA A 78 -7.03 -13.97 3.14
C ALA A 78 -6.48 -15.38 2.90
N LEU A 79 -5.15 -15.56 2.79
CA LEU A 79 -4.56 -16.86 2.42
C LEU A 79 -4.27 -17.76 3.61
N VAL A 80 -3.82 -17.21 4.73
CA VAL A 80 -3.36 -18.00 5.90
C VAL A 80 -3.97 -17.53 7.22
N ARG A 81 -4.95 -16.61 7.18
CA ARG A 81 -5.68 -16.10 8.36
C ARG A 81 -4.78 -15.37 9.37
N ILE A 82 -3.67 -14.78 8.92
CA ILE A 82 -2.79 -13.96 9.76
C ILE A 82 -2.74 -12.55 9.16
N PRO A 83 -3.45 -11.56 9.73
CA PRO A 83 -3.54 -10.23 9.16
C PRO A 83 -2.26 -9.42 9.33
N GLY A 84 -1.93 -8.59 8.33
CA GLY A 84 -0.82 -7.64 8.38
C GLY A 84 -1.18 -6.28 9.00
N THR A 85 -2.48 -5.94 9.12
CA THR A 85 -2.93 -4.67 9.71
C THR A 85 -4.14 -4.86 10.64
N PRO A 86 -4.41 -3.93 11.57
CA PRO A 86 -5.61 -3.96 12.42
C PRO A 86 -6.92 -3.87 11.61
N ALA A 87 -6.92 -3.14 10.49
CA ALA A 87 -8.09 -3.03 9.61
C ALA A 87 -8.41 -4.38 8.96
N SER A 88 -7.39 -5.08 8.43
CA SER A 88 -7.51 -6.42 7.86
C SER A 88 -8.01 -7.45 8.87
N ALA A 89 -7.64 -7.28 10.15
CA ALA A 89 -8.04 -8.19 11.22
C ALA A 89 -9.55 -8.24 11.44
N ALA A 90 -10.28 -7.15 11.17
CA ALA A 90 -11.72 -7.07 11.36
C ALA A 90 -12.51 -8.02 10.45
N TYR A 91 -11.98 -8.35 9.27
CA TYR A 91 -12.64 -9.20 8.27
C TYR A 91 -11.78 -10.39 7.81
N ALA A 92 -10.65 -10.66 8.48
CA ALA A 92 -9.70 -11.72 8.13
C ALA A 92 -10.35 -13.12 8.14
N SER A 93 -11.27 -13.39 9.07
CA SER A 93 -12.01 -14.65 9.11
C SER A 93 -12.86 -14.87 7.87
N ASP A 94 -13.49 -13.81 7.39
CA ASP A 94 -14.43 -13.85 6.27
C ASP A 94 -13.67 -13.96 4.95
N ALA A 95 -12.58 -13.18 4.82
CA ALA A 95 -11.66 -13.28 3.70
C ALA A 95 -11.05 -14.69 3.60
N TYR A 96 -10.59 -15.26 4.72
CA TYR A 96 -10.07 -16.64 4.76
C TYR A 96 -11.16 -17.68 4.42
N ALA A 97 -12.39 -17.50 4.87
CA ALA A 97 -13.51 -18.38 4.52
C ALA A 97 -13.83 -18.35 3.01
N LEU A 98 -13.74 -17.19 2.36
CA LEU A 98 -13.89 -17.04 0.91
C LEU A 98 -12.76 -17.77 0.17
N THR A 99 -11.50 -17.56 0.57
CA THR A 99 -10.34 -18.26 0.00
C THR A 99 -10.48 -19.78 0.13
N ARG A 100 -10.92 -20.29 1.29
CA ARG A 100 -11.17 -21.72 1.49
C ARG A 100 -12.25 -22.32 0.60
N ARG A 101 -13.15 -21.49 0.07
CA ARG A 101 -14.17 -21.87 -0.93
C ARG A 101 -13.67 -21.75 -2.37
N GLY A 102 -12.36 -21.53 -2.57
CA GLY A 102 -11.75 -21.33 -3.88
C GLY A 102 -12.02 -19.96 -4.49
N ARG A 103 -12.42 -18.97 -3.68
CA ARG A 103 -12.76 -17.61 -4.14
C ARG A 103 -11.74 -16.57 -3.66
N ALA A 104 -10.45 -16.90 -3.78
CA ALA A 104 -9.35 -16.08 -3.31
C ALA A 104 -9.28 -14.74 -4.07
N GLU A 105 -9.51 -14.79 -5.38
CA GLU A 105 -9.57 -13.65 -6.28
C GLU A 105 -10.71 -12.69 -5.93
N GLN A 106 -11.85 -13.20 -5.44
CA GLN A 106 -12.94 -12.35 -4.97
C GLN A 106 -12.59 -11.68 -3.64
N ALA A 107 -12.01 -12.43 -2.70
CA ALA A 107 -11.56 -11.87 -1.43
C ALA A 107 -10.54 -10.74 -1.64
N LEU A 108 -9.46 -11.02 -2.39
CA LEU A 108 -8.41 -10.04 -2.65
C LEU A 108 -8.87 -8.92 -3.58
N GLY A 109 -9.68 -9.22 -4.60
CA GLY A 109 -10.20 -8.22 -5.54
C GLY A 109 -11.11 -7.20 -4.87
N THR A 110 -11.99 -7.65 -3.97
CA THR A 110 -12.84 -6.73 -3.19
C THR A 110 -11.99 -5.87 -2.25
N SER A 111 -11.07 -6.46 -1.48
CA SER A 111 -10.11 -5.71 -0.65
C SER A 111 -9.34 -4.66 -1.45
N LEU A 112 -8.83 -5.01 -2.64
CA LEU A 112 -8.11 -4.09 -3.51
C LEU A 112 -8.98 -2.90 -3.93
N VAL A 113 -10.19 -3.17 -4.45
CA VAL A 113 -11.08 -2.12 -4.95
C VAL A 113 -11.48 -1.17 -3.82
N PHE A 114 -11.86 -1.70 -2.65
CA PHE A 114 -12.21 -0.86 -1.51
C PHE A 114 -11.00 -0.10 -0.95
N SER A 115 -9.80 -0.69 -0.97
CA SER A 115 -8.56 -0.01 -0.58
C SER A 115 -8.22 1.14 -1.53
N VAL A 116 -8.36 0.94 -2.85
CA VAL A 116 -8.17 2.01 -3.84
C VAL A 116 -9.19 3.13 -3.66
N ILE A 117 -10.47 2.80 -3.51
CA ILE A 117 -11.52 3.80 -3.27
C ILE A 117 -11.23 4.57 -1.98
N GLY A 118 -10.89 3.87 -0.91
CA GLY A 118 -10.53 4.48 0.37
C GLY A 118 -9.29 5.37 0.30
N GLY A 119 -8.31 5.05 -0.56
CA GLY A 119 -7.10 5.85 -0.75
C GLY A 119 -7.29 7.08 -1.64
N LEU A 120 -8.40 7.19 -2.37
CA LEU A 120 -8.71 8.37 -3.20
C LEU A 120 -9.32 9.53 -2.41
N PHE A 121 -9.81 9.29 -1.19
CA PHE A 121 -10.51 10.26 -0.33
C PHE A 121 -9.78 10.46 1.01
#